data_AF-A0A2A4KAI2-F1
#
_entry.id   AF-A0A2A4KAI2-F1
#
_cell.length_a   1.000
_cell.length_b   1.000
_cell.length_c   1.000
_cell.angle_alpha   90.00
_cell.angle_beta   90.00
_cell.angle_gamma   90.00
#
_symmetry.space_group_name_H-M   'P 1'
#
loop_
_entity.id
_entity.type
_entity.pdbx_description
1 polymer ?
#
loop_
_entity_poly.entity_id
_entity_poly.type
_entity_poly.pdbx_seq_one_letter_code
_entity_poly.pdbx_strand_id
1 'polypeptide(L)'
;MPTLIAVDPPGCGCTECITGQYVPLDRARPQDIAALLNGRLRNHTGAALRVTVVYALSPGGALDDAVPDTVRVDCQGLSWDLEPQHAAPRER
;
A
#
# COMPACT_ATOMS: atom_id res chain seq x y z
N MET A 1 10.76 8.75 -18.26
CA MET A 1 10.87 8.78 -16.79
C MET A 1 11.21 7.38 -16.33
N PRO A 2 12.10 7.21 -15.33
CA PRO A 2 12.44 5.90 -14.80
C PRO A 2 11.23 5.25 -14.14
N THR A 3 11.16 3.92 -14.23
CA THR A 3 10.08 3.11 -13.63
C THR A 3 10.33 2.98 -12.13
N LEU A 4 9.30 3.25 -11.32
CA LEU A 4 9.34 3.04 -9.88
C LEU A 4 9.37 1.53 -9.56
N ILE A 5 10.26 1.09 -8.68
CA ILE A 5 10.48 -0.33 -8.36
C ILE A 5 10.44 -0.67 -6.86
N ALA A 6 10.59 0.30 -5.96
CA ALA A 6 10.54 0.07 -4.51
C ALA A 6 10.03 1.27 -3.72
N VAL A 7 9.54 1.01 -2.51
CA VAL A 7 9.26 2.02 -1.49
C VAL A 7 10.28 1.88 -0.36
N ASP A 8 10.93 2.98 -0.02
CA ASP A 8 12.00 3.10 0.96
C ASP A 8 11.52 3.75 2.27
N PRO A 9 12.32 3.76 3.35
CA PRO A 9 11.95 4.43 4.59
C PRO A 9 11.65 5.93 4.42
N PRO A 10 10.90 6.55 5.35
CA PRO A 10 10.67 7.99 5.32
C PRO A 10 11.96 8.80 5.23
N GLY A 11 11.97 9.83 4.38
CA GLY A 11 13.12 10.72 4.21
C GLY A 11 14.34 10.10 3.54
N CYS A 12 14.24 8.90 2.96
CA CYS A 12 15.35 8.29 2.23
C CYS A 12 15.81 9.19 1.07
N GLY A 13 17.12 9.36 0.94
CA GLY A 13 17.77 10.18 -0.08
C GLY A 13 18.85 9.42 -0.84
N CYS A 14 18.74 8.09 -0.91
CA CYS A 14 19.68 7.27 -1.67
C CYS A 14 19.67 7.63 -3.16
N THR A 15 20.68 7.18 -3.89
CA THR A 15 20.81 7.41 -5.33
C THR A 15 19.54 7.01 -6.07
N GLU A 16 18.94 5.86 -5.72
CA GLU A 16 17.73 5.33 -6.36
C GLU A 16 16.48 6.18 -6.08
N CYS A 17 16.38 6.80 -4.91
CA CYS A 17 15.35 7.79 -4.62
C CYS A 17 15.54 9.06 -5.46
N ILE A 18 16.78 9.53 -5.61
CA ILE A 18 17.12 10.72 -6.40
C ILE A 18 16.88 10.49 -7.89
N THR A 19 17.21 9.30 -8.40
CA THR A 19 16.96 8.92 -9.78
C THR A 19 15.50 8.54 -10.05
N GLY A 20 14.64 8.47 -9.03
CA GLY A 20 13.21 8.15 -9.16
C GLY A 20 12.91 6.67 -9.37
N GLN A 21 13.88 5.79 -9.14
CA GLN A 21 13.65 4.34 -9.13
C GLN A 21 12.97 3.89 -7.83
N TYR A 22 13.27 4.53 -6.70
CA TYR A 22 12.61 4.29 -5.41
C TYR A 22 11.80 5.53 -4.99
N VAL A 23 10.81 5.34 -4.12
CA VAL A 23 10.06 6.44 -3.50
C VAL A 23 10.14 6.31 -1.97
N PRO A 24 10.57 7.36 -1.25
CA PRO A 24 10.48 7.38 0.22
C PRO A 24 9.04 7.28 0.69
N LEU A 25 8.80 6.61 1.81
CA LEU A 25 7.47 6.35 2.32
C LEU A 25 6.64 7.63 2.54
N ASP A 26 7.24 8.71 3.06
CA ASP A 26 6.62 10.03 3.26
C ASP A 26 6.24 10.74 1.94
N ARG A 27 6.70 10.22 0.80
CA ARG A 27 6.40 10.71 -0.55
C ARG A 27 5.58 9.72 -1.37
N ALA A 28 5.33 8.52 -0.85
CA ALA A 28 4.55 7.50 -1.52
C ALA A 28 3.07 7.90 -1.57
N ARG A 29 2.45 7.73 -2.74
CA ARG A 29 1.01 7.96 -2.93
C ARG A 29 0.24 6.67 -2.66
N PRO A 30 -1.09 6.74 -2.46
CA PRO A 30 -1.91 5.54 -2.28
C PRO A 30 -1.69 4.46 -3.35
N GLN A 31 -1.47 4.85 -4.61
CA GLN A 31 -1.20 3.89 -5.70
C GLN A 31 0.13 3.16 -5.55
N ASP A 32 1.15 3.84 -5.01
CA ASP A 32 2.47 3.26 -4.78
C ASP A 32 2.39 2.25 -3.60
N ILE A 33 1.63 2.58 -2.56
CA ILE A 33 1.35 1.65 -1.43
C ILE A 33 0.53 0.44 -1.87
N ALA A 34 -0.49 0.64 -2.70
CA ALA A 34 -1.23 -0.46 -3.29
C ALA A 34 -0.33 -1.37 -4.15
N ALA A 35 0.55 -0.78 -4.96
CA ALA A 35 1.53 -1.52 -5.75
C ALA A 35 2.55 -2.27 -4.88
N LEU A 36 2.89 -1.75 -3.70
CA LEU A 36 3.69 -2.49 -2.72
C LEU A 36 2.92 -3.68 -2.13
N LEU A 37 1.66 -3.49 -1.72
CA LEU A 37 0.85 -4.57 -1.15
C LEU A 37 0.57 -5.72 -2.12
N ASN A 38 0.42 -5.41 -3.41
CA ASN A 38 0.22 -6.43 -4.46
C ASN A 38 1.53 -6.98 -5.04
N GLY A 39 2.68 -6.62 -4.48
CA GLY A 39 4.00 -7.14 -4.84
C GLY A 39 4.60 -6.59 -6.14
N ARG A 40 3.99 -5.55 -6.75
CA ARG A 40 4.57 -4.85 -7.91
C ARG A 40 5.73 -3.93 -7.53
N LEU A 41 5.70 -3.35 -6.33
CA LEU A 41 6.83 -2.63 -5.74
C LEU A 41 7.42 -3.43 -4.59
N ARG A 42 8.75 -3.36 -4.43
CA ARG A 42 9.43 -3.95 -3.29
C ARG A 42 9.22 -3.10 -2.04
N ASN A 43 9.07 -3.78 -0.89
CA ASN A 43 9.06 -3.13 0.41
C ASN A 43 10.48 -3.08 0.98
N HIS A 44 11.14 -1.93 0.90
CA HIS A 44 12.44 -1.66 1.52
C HIS A 44 12.32 -0.76 2.77
N THR A 45 11.10 -0.51 3.24
CA THR A 45 10.83 0.41 4.35
C THR A 45 11.44 -0.03 5.69
N GLY A 46 11.84 -1.31 5.80
CA GLY A 46 12.36 -1.89 7.04
C GLY A 46 11.32 -2.00 8.16
N ALA A 47 10.05 -1.75 7.88
CA ALA A 47 8.97 -1.74 8.87
C ALA A 47 7.77 -2.58 8.42
N ALA A 48 6.99 -3.02 9.40
CA ALA A 48 5.72 -3.69 9.16
C ALA A 48 4.67 -2.67 8.73
N LEU A 49 3.99 -2.96 7.61
CA LEU A 49 2.77 -2.24 7.23
C LEU A 49 1.60 -2.87 7.98
N ARG A 50 0.80 -2.05 8.65
CA ARG A 50 -0.48 -2.46 9.24
C ARG A 50 -1.57 -2.18 8.23
N VAL A 51 -2.34 -3.20 7.87
CA VAL A 51 -3.49 -3.07 6.97
C VAL A 51 -4.76 -3.28 7.78
N THR A 52 -5.65 -2.29 7.74
CA THR A 52 -6.98 -2.35 8.35
C THR A 52 -8.01 -2.36 7.24
N VAL A 53 -8.87 -3.38 7.24
CA VAL A 53 -9.93 -3.54 6.24
C VAL A 53 -11.27 -3.54 6.96
N VAL A 54 -12.19 -2.68 6.53
CA VAL A 54 -13.55 -2.59 7.08
C VAL A 54 -14.52 -3.07 6.01
N TYR A 55 -15.44 -3.93 6.43
CA TYR A 55 -16.53 -4.44 5.60
C TYR A 55 -17.86 -3.99 6.20
N ALA A 56 -18.76 -3.47 5.36
CA ALA A 56 -20.13 -3.20 5.74
C ALA A 56 -21.00 -4.41 5.37
N LEU A 57 -21.39 -5.21 6.37
CA LEU A 57 -22.25 -6.38 6.16
C LEU A 57 -23.70 -6.06 6.51
N SER A 58 -24.61 -6.45 5.62
CA SER A 58 -26.04 -6.49 5.95
C SER A 58 -26.35 -7.69 6.87
N PRO A 59 -27.42 -7.66 7.67
CA PRO A 59 -27.83 -8.81 8.47
C PRO A 59 -27.95 -10.08 7.63
N GLY A 60 -27.27 -11.15 8.03
CA GLY A 60 -27.20 -12.42 7.30
C GLY A 60 -26.20 -12.45 6.13
N GLY A 61 -25.47 -11.36 5.86
CA GLY A 61 -24.40 -11.33 4.87
C GLY A 61 -23.14 -12.06 5.34
N ALA A 62 -22.38 -12.60 4.38
CA ALA A 62 -21.11 -13.27 4.62
C ALA A 62 -19.93 -12.39 4.16
N LEU A 63 -18.77 -12.60 4.80
CA LEU A 63 -17.54 -11.87 4.45
C LEU A 63 -16.99 -12.30 3.08
N ASP A 64 -17.13 -13.58 2.74
CA ASP A 64 -16.58 -14.15 1.50
C ASP A 64 -17.13 -13.48 0.23
N ASP A 65 -18.35 -12.96 0.30
CA ASP A 65 -19.03 -12.24 -0.80
C ASP A 65 -18.91 -10.71 -0.69
N ALA A 66 -18.28 -10.21 0.37
CA ALA A 66 -18.26 -8.78 0.67
C ALA A 66 -17.08 -8.08 0.00
N VAL A 67 -17.35 -6.93 -0.63
CA VAL A 67 -16.31 -6.00 -1.05
C VAL A 67 -15.92 -5.12 0.15
N PRO A 68 -14.64 -4.86 0.39
CA PRO A 68 -14.24 -3.92 1.43
C PRO A 68 -14.88 -2.55 1.22
N ASP A 69 -15.36 -1.94 2.30
CA ASP A 69 -15.86 -0.56 2.30
C ASP A 69 -14.67 0.43 2.41
N THR A 70 -13.74 0.13 3.32
CA THR A 70 -12.50 0.92 3.47
C THR A 70 -11.29 0.03 3.64
N VAL A 71 -10.16 0.50 3.12
CA VAL A 71 -8.84 -0.10 3.32
C VAL A 71 -7.88 1.01 3.73
N ARG A 72 -7.34 0.90 4.93
CA ARG A 72 -6.32 1.81 5.45
C ARG A 72 -5.01 1.07 5.66
N VAL A 73 -3.93 1.71 5.27
CA VAL A 73 -2.57 1.23 5.52
C VAL A 73 -1.85 2.22 6.40
N ASP A 74 -1.27 1.74 7.49
CA ASP A 74 -0.49 2.54 8.43
C ASP A 74 0.94 2.01 8.50
N CYS A 75 1.93 2.91 8.47
CA CYS A 75 3.34 2.56 8.64
C CYS A 75 4.13 3.76 9.14
N GLN A 76 4.90 3.59 10.21
CA GLN A 76 5.77 4.62 10.80
C GLN A 76 5.10 6.00 11.02
N GLY A 77 3.82 6.01 11.44
CA GLY A 77 3.07 7.25 11.70
C GLY A 77 2.48 7.92 10.46
N LEU A 78 2.63 7.30 9.28
CA LEU A 78 1.97 7.69 8.03
C LEU A 78 0.77 6.77 7.77
N SER A 79 -0.24 7.30 7.09
CA SER A 79 -1.49 6.59 6.76
C SER A 79 -1.92 6.87 5.33
N TRP A 80 -2.39 5.83 4.64
CA TRP A 80 -2.97 5.92 3.29
C TRP A 80 -4.32 5.21 3.27
N ASP A 81 -5.34 5.92 2.81
CA ASP A 81 -6.62 5.32 2.44
C ASP A 81 -6.54 4.83 1.00
N LEU A 82 -6.75 3.53 0.80
CA LEU A 82 -6.73 2.88 -0.50
C LEU A 82 -8.16 2.64 -0.96
N GLU A 83 -8.40 2.78 -2.26
CA GLU A 83 -9.65 2.28 -2.83
C GLU A 83 -9.68 0.74 -2.70
N PRO A 84 -10.84 0.14 -2.33
CA PRO A 84 -10.97 -1.30 -2.11
C PRO A 84 -10.40 -2.17 -3.24
N GLN A 85 -10.64 -1.76 -4.49
CA GLN A 85 -10.17 -2.43 -5.70
C GLN A 85 -8.63 -2.52 -5.85
N HIS A 86 -7.89 -1.67 -5.15
CA HIS A 86 -6.43 -1.62 -5.21
C HIS A 86 -5.74 -2.43 -4.11
N ALA A 87 -6.49 -2.87 -3.09
CA ALA A 87 -5.98 -3.58 -1.93
C ALA A 87 -6.26 -5.09 -1.95
N ALA A 88 -7.18 -5.55 -2.80
CA ALA A 88 -7.48 -6.96 -2.94
C ALA A 88 -6.26 -7.72 -3.48
N PRO A 89 -5.78 -8.78 -2.80
CA PRO A 89 -4.81 -9.69 -3.39
C PRO A 89 -5.48 -10.34 -4.61
N ARG A 90 -4.88 -10.20 -5.80
CA ARG A 90 -5.28 -11.05 -6.93
C ARG A 90 -4.82 -12.47 -6.62
N GLU A 91 -5.73 -13.43 -6.78
CA GLU A 91 -5.45 -14.86 -6.63
C GLU A 91 -4.14 -15.22 -7.36
N ARG A 92 -3.25 -15.95 -6.68
CA ARG A 92 -1.97 -16.40 -7.23
C ARG A 92 -2.16 -17.58 -8.18
#